data_AF-A0A355YQI2-F1
#
_entry.id   AF-A0A355YQI2-F1
#
_cell.length_a   1.000
_cell.length_b   1.000
_cell.length_c   1.000
_cell.angle_alpha   90.00
_cell.angle_beta   90.00
_cell.angle_gamma   90.00
#
_symmetry.space_group_name_H-M   'P 1'
#
loop_
_entity.id
_entity.type
_entity.pdbx_description
1 polymer ?
#
loop_
_entity_poly.entity_id
_entity_poly.type
_entity_poly.pdbx_seq_one_letter_code
_entity_poly.pdbx_strand_id
1 'polypeptide(L)'
;MQSCGTQEELFCKMSAPPSMIDKWQAQILARTLVRNKVILVSEGVDEETAKNMFLYHADNMEEALKLAFRMQGEDASVSIMPEGPVVIPVVE
;
A
#
# COMPACT_ATOMS: atom_id res chain seq x y z
N MET A 1 -0.89 2.29 20.70
CA MET A 1 -1.61 1.47 19.71
C MET A 1 -0.91 0.12 19.69
N GLN A 2 -1.58 -1.00 19.91
CA GLN A 2 -0.91 -2.31 19.81
C GLN A 2 -0.46 -2.51 18.35
N SER A 3 0.78 -2.92 18.15
CA SER A 3 1.28 -3.34 16.84
C SER A 3 0.41 -4.46 16.26
N CYS A 4 0.31 -4.52 14.95
CA CYS A 4 -0.33 -5.63 14.22
C CYS A 4 0.79 -6.47 13.61
N GLY A 5 0.63 -7.80 13.61
CA GLY A 5 1.58 -8.72 13.01
C GLY A 5 1.32 -8.97 11.52
N THR A 6 0.08 -8.79 11.05
CA THR A 6 -0.29 -8.98 9.64
C THR A 6 -1.26 -7.91 9.12
N GLN A 7 -1.38 -7.84 7.80
CA GLN A 7 -2.31 -6.96 7.09
C GLN A 7 -3.78 -7.28 7.43
N GLU A 8 -4.11 -8.57 7.58
CA GLU A 8 -5.46 -9.03 7.94
C GLU A 8 -5.82 -8.62 9.36
N GLU A 9 -4.87 -8.76 10.29
CA GLU A 9 -5.05 -8.31 11.67
C GLU A 9 -5.29 -6.80 11.73
N LEU A 10 -4.47 -6.02 11.00
CA LEU A 10 -4.65 -4.58 10.88
C LEU A 10 -6.04 -4.25 10.32
N PHE A 11 -6.45 -4.90 9.24
CA PHE A 11 -7.75 -4.66 8.62
C PHE A 11 -8.92 -4.98 9.57
N CYS A 12 -8.87 -6.12 10.26
CA CYS A 12 -9.86 -6.52 11.25
C CYS A 12 -9.95 -5.50 12.41
N LYS A 13 -8.82 -5.11 13.00
CA LYS A 13 -8.76 -4.12 14.09
C LYS A 13 -9.26 -2.75 13.67
N MET A 14 -8.90 -2.29 12.47
CA MET A 14 -9.32 -0.98 11.96
C MET A 14 -10.80 -0.97 11.54
N SER A 15 -11.39 -2.12 11.22
CA SER A 15 -12.81 -2.24 10.85
C SER A 15 -13.76 -2.40 12.05
N ALA A 16 -13.26 -2.84 13.20
CA ALA A 16 -14.09 -3.01 14.39
C ALA A 16 -14.49 -1.66 15.03
N PRO A 17 -15.70 -1.47 15.59
CA PRO A 17 -16.06 -0.27 16.36
C PRO A 17 -15.30 -0.20 17.70
N PRO A 18 -15.21 0.98 18.35
CA PRO A 18 -15.67 2.29 17.86
C PRO A 18 -14.71 2.89 16.83
N SER A 19 -15.20 3.87 16.06
CA SER A 19 -14.34 4.71 15.21
C SER A 19 -13.47 5.62 16.07
N MET A 20 -12.22 5.85 15.64
CA MET A 20 -11.27 6.77 16.26
C MET A 20 -10.64 7.65 15.19
N ILE A 21 -9.95 8.71 15.61
CA ILE A 21 -9.16 9.58 14.73
C ILE A 21 -8.20 8.71 13.89
N ASP A 22 -8.12 9.01 12.58
CA ASP A 22 -7.28 8.36 11.56
C ASP A 22 -7.51 6.86 11.31
N LYS A 23 -8.38 6.21 12.10
CA LYS A 23 -8.69 4.77 11.98
C LYS A 23 -9.20 4.41 10.58
N TRP A 24 -9.98 5.29 9.96
CA TRP A 24 -10.51 5.07 8.63
C TRP A 24 -9.41 5.08 7.56
N GLN A 25 -8.38 5.91 7.69
CA GLN A 25 -7.26 5.95 6.73
C GLN A 25 -6.46 4.66 6.81
N ALA A 26 -6.14 4.22 8.02
CA ALA A 26 -5.48 2.94 8.26
C ALA A 26 -6.32 1.76 7.76
N GLN A 27 -7.65 1.80 7.94
CA GLN A 27 -8.56 0.78 7.43
C GLN A 27 -8.51 0.67 5.90
N ILE A 28 -8.51 1.81 5.19
CA ILE A 28 -8.47 1.84 3.72
C ILE A 28 -7.13 1.33 3.21
N LEU A 29 -6.01 1.72 3.83
CA LEU A 29 -4.69 1.18 3.51
C LEU A 29 -4.64 -0.33 3.74
N ALA A 30 -5.06 -0.81 4.91
CA ALA A 30 -5.07 -2.23 5.24
C ALA A 30 -5.91 -3.05 4.26
N ARG A 31 -7.07 -2.54 3.83
CA ARG A 31 -7.90 -3.16 2.79
C ARG A 31 -7.15 -3.37 1.48
N THR A 32 -6.34 -2.39 1.07
CA THR A 32 -5.49 -2.50 -0.13
C THR A 32 -4.39 -3.52 0.07
N LEU A 33 -3.73 -3.51 1.23
CA LEU A 33 -2.58 -4.37 1.55
C LEU A 33 -2.95 -5.86 1.69
N VAL A 34 -4.18 -6.17 2.11
CA VAL A 34 -4.68 -7.57 2.15
C VAL A 34 -4.78 -8.17 0.75
N ARG A 35 -4.96 -7.36 -0.30
CA ARG A 35 -5.18 -7.83 -1.67
C ARG A 35 -4.01 -7.58 -2.61
N ASN A 36 -3.17 -6.60 -2.30
CA ASN A 36 -2.14 -6.10 -3.21
C ASN A 36 -0.83 -5.87 -2.44
N LYS A 37 0.29 -6.11 -3.13
CA LYS A 37 1.60 -5.63 -2.68
C LYS A 37 1.74 -4.17 -3.10
N VAL A 38 2.11 -3.30 -2.16
CA VAL A 38 2.26 -1.86 -2.41
C VAL A 38 3.72 -1.49 -2.23
N ILE A 39 4.33 -0.94 -3.29
CA ILE A 39 5.68 -0.39 -3.26
C ILE A 39 5.55 1.13 -3.14
N LEU A 40 6.16 1.70 -2.10
CA LEU A 40 6.21 3.12 -1.84
C LEU A 40 7.53 3.68 -2.35
N VAL A 41 7.44 4.72 -3.18
CA VAL A 41 8.56 5.59 -3.56
C VAL A 41 8.31 6.94 -2.89
N SER A 42 9.16 7.31 -1.94
CA SER A 42 8.98 8.54 -1.14
C SER A 42 10.31 9.01 -0.58
N GLU A 43 10.57 10.32 -0.63
CA GLU A 43 11.73 10.93 0.06
C GLU A 43 11.48 11.13 1.57
N GLY A 44 10.21 11.10 2.00
CA GLY A 44 9.80 11.43 3.37
C GLY A 44 9.51 10.24 4.28
N VAL A 45 9.64 9.01 3.77
CA VAL A 45 9.35 7.78 4.53
C VAL A 45 10.48 6.79 4.29
N ASP A 46 11.22 6.47 5.35
CA ASP A 46 12.32 5.50 5.27
C ASP A 46 11.82 4.06 5.14
N GLU A 47 12.74 3.16 4.77
CA GLU A 47 12.46 1.75 4.55
C GLU A 47 11.88 1.06 5.81
N GLU A 48 12.40 1.37 7.00
CA GLU A 48 11.93 0.76 8.25
C GLU A 48 10.49 1.16 8.55
N THR A 49 10.15 2.44 8.39
CA THR A 49 8.79 2.96 8.57
C THR A 49 7.84 2.35 7.53
N ALA A 50 8.24 2.31 6.26
CA ALA A 50 7.45 1.67 5.21
C ALA A 50 7.16 0.20 5.53
N LYS A 51 8.19 -0.54 5.96
CA LYS A 51 8.07 -1.95 6.34
C LYS A 51 7.17 -2.16 7.56
N ASN A 52 7.27 -1.28 8.56
CA ASN A 52 6.37 -1.29 9.73
C ASN A 52 4.90 -1.01 9.35
N MET A 53 4.67 -0.39 8.19
CA MET A 53 3.35 -0.18 7.59
C MET A 53 2.94 -1.28 6.57
N PHE A 54 3.70 -2.37 6.49
CA PHE A 54 3.54 -3.47 5.52
C PHE A 54 3.73 -3.06 4.04
N LEU A 55 4.46 -1.97 3.80
CA LEU A 55 4.81 -1.50 2.47
C LEU A 55 6.19 -2.03 2.08
N TYR A 56 6.39 -2.24 0.78
CA TYR A 56 7.72 -2.33 0.20
C TYR A 56 8.25 -0.93 -0.07
N HIS A 57 9.56 -0.72 0.04
CA HIS A 57 10.20 0.55 -0.23
C HIS A 57 11.06 0.47 -1.50
N ALA A 58 11.14 1.57 -2.24
CA ALA A 58 12.10 1.77 -3.31
C ALA A 58 12.51 3.25 -3.39
N ASP A 59 13.79 3.51 -3.62
CA ASP A 59 14.32 4.89 -3.62
C ASP A 59 13.85 5.71 -4.84
N ASN A 60 13.47 5.04 -5.93
CA ASN A 60 13.05 5.68 -7.16
C ASN A 60 12.15 4.76 -8.00
N MET A 61 11.57 5.31 -9.05
CA MET A 61 10.65 4.61 -9.95
C MET A 61 11.27 3.43 -10.68
N GLU A 62 12.57 3.49 -11.03
CA GLU A 62 13.24 2.40 -11.74
C GLU A 62 13.36 1.16 -10.84
N GLU A 63 13.80 1.35 -9.58
CA GLU A 63 13.90 0.26 -8.61
C GLU A 63 12.52 -0.28 -8.21
N ALA A 64 11.50 0.58 -8.11
CA ALA A 64 10.13 0.15 -7.85
C ALA A 64 9.59 -0.75 -8.96
N LEU A 65 9.80 -0.37 -10.23
CA LEU A 65 9.38 -1.18 -11.37
C LEU A 65 10.12 -2.51 -11.44
N LYS A 66 11.45 -2.51 -11.25
CA LYS A 66 12.23 -3.77 -11.17
C LYS A 66 11.70 -4.69 -10.08
N LEU A 67 11.38 -4.15 -8.91
CA LEU A 67 10.80 -4.93 -7.81
C LEU A 67 9.41 -5.47 -8.18
N ALA A 68 8.56 -4.66 -8.82
CA ALA A 68 7.23 -5.07 -9.26
C ALA A 68 7.28 -6.20 -10.30
N PHE A 69 8.13 -6.09 -11.33
CA PHE A 69 8.29 -7.13 -12.35
C PHE A 69 8.85 -8.43 -11.76
N ARG A 70 9.80 -8.36 -10.81
CA ARG A 70 10.25 -9.57 -10.08
C ARG A 70 9.13 -10.24 -9.28
N MET A 71 8.15 -9.49 -8.78
CA MET A 71 7.03 -10.02 -8.00
C MET A 71 5.88 -10.54 -8.85
N GLN A 72 5.61 -9.92 -10.00
CA GLN A 72 4.44 -10.17 -10.85
C GLN A 72 4.77 -11.02 -12.09
N GLY A 73 6.00 -10.96 -12.58
CA GLY A 73 6.48 -11.53 -13.85
C GLY A 73 6.93 -10.45 -14.83
N GLU A 74 7.98 -10.73 -15.61
CA GLU A 74 8.59 -9.77 -16.56
C GLU A 74 7.63 -9.34 -17.69
N ASP A 75 6.67 -10.20 -18.06
CA ASP A 75 5.67 -9.91 -19.10
C ASP A 75 4.42 -9.17 -18.55
N ALA A 76 4.46 -8.66 -17.32
CA ALA A 76 3.32 -7.99 -16.71
C ALA A 76 2.95 -6.70 -17.45
N SER A 77 1.66 -6.48 -17.66
CA SER A 77 1.16 -5.21 -18.20
C SER A 77 1.21 -4.11 -17.14
N VAL A 78 1.58 -2.89 -17.54
CA VAL A 78 1.60 -1.71 -16.68
C VAL A 78 0.47 -0.75 -17.08
N SER A 79 -0.35 -0.36 -16.09
CA SER A 79 -1.30 0.75 -16.22
C SER A 79 -0.78 1.95 -15.43
N ILE A 80 -0.85 3.14 -16.03
CA ILE A 80 -0.29 4.38 -15.46
C ILE A 80 -1.43 5.33 -15.13
N MET A 81 -1.43 5.85 -13.90
CA MET A 81 -2.37 6.88 -13.43
C MET A 81 -1.54 8.02 -12.82
N PRO A 82 -1.18 9.06 -13.61
CA PRO A 82 -0.28 10.12 -13.16
C PRO A 82 -0.84 10.94 -11.97
N GLU A 83 -2.14 11.17 -11.98
CA GLU A 83 -2.85 12.09 -11.07
C GLU A 83 -3.84 11.31 -10.19
N GLY A 84 -3.35 10.28 -9.50
CA GLY A 84 -4.17 9.32 -8.75
C GLY A 84 -5.27 9.93 -7.86
N PRO A 85 -4.98 10.96 -7.04
CA PRO A 85 -5.99 11.55 -6.14
C PRO A 85 -7.16 12.26 -6.83
N VAL A 86 -7.02 12.69 -8.08
CA VAL A 86 -8.06 13.45 -8.81
C VAL A 86 -8.75 12.63 -9.90
N VAL A 87 -8.46 11.33 -9.99
CA VAL A 87 -9.02 10.41 -10.97
C VAL A 87 -10.07 9.50 -10.33
N ILE A 88 -11.22 9.35 -10.98
CA ILE A 88 -12.23 8.34 -10.61
C ILE A 88 -12.17 7.21 -11.64
N PRO A 89 -11.62 6.03 -11.30
CA PRO A 89 -11.57 4.91 -12.22
C PRO A 89 -12.98 4.32 -12.42
N VAL A 90 -13.36 4.07 -13.68
CA VAL A 90 -14.58 3.38 -14.05
C VAL A 90 -14.21 1.98 -14.52
N VAL A 91 -14.94 0.97 -14.02
CA VAL A 91 -14.84 -0.40 -14.53
C VAL A 91 -15.98 -0.58 -15.51
N GLU A 92 -15.65 -0.84 -16.77
CA GLU A 92 -16.62 -1.24 -17.80
C GLU A 92 -16.90 -2.75 -17.73
#